data_AF-A0A822DXA9-F1
#
_entry.id   AF-A0A822DXA9-F1
#
_cell.length_a   1.000
_cell.length_b   1.000
_cell.length_c   1.000
_cell.angle_alpha   90.00
_cell.angle_beta   90.00
_cell.angle_gamma   90.00
#
_symmetry.space_group_name_H-M   'P 1'
#
loop_
_entity.id
_entity.type
_entity.pdbx_description
1 polymer ?
#
loop_
_entity_poly.entity_id
_entity_poly.type
_entity_poly.pdbx_seq_one_letter_code
_entity_poly.pdbx_strand_id
1 'polypeptide(L)'
;PPFTAQLNSLIQISYPNLRYLYLSQYDFHINQTAIRNITCLPSNLYGIYLNKYEIIIPTRIFINTIISYSNTFRLLYLSETQITDDTIHSRCRKLKRLNIFNIKN
;
A
#
# COMPACT_ATOMS: atom_id res chain seq x y z
N PRO A 1 -19.43 0.11 2.85
CA PRO A 1 -19.59 1.31 3.71
C PRO A 1 -18.48 2.34 3.43
N PRO A 2 -18.79 3.61 3.12
CA PRO A 2 -17.76 4.61 2.96
C PRO A 2 -17.12 4.88 4.33
N PHE A 3 -15.80 4.88 4.37
CA PHE A 3 -15.06 5.37 5.53
C PHE A 3 -15.47 6.83 5.75
N THR A 4 -16.15 7.10 6.86
CA THR A 4 -16.49 8.48 7.22
C THR A 4 -15.20 9.23 7.47
N ALA A 5 -15.16 10.53 7.12
CA ALA A 5 -13.97 11.36 7.35
C ALA A 5 -13.50 11.31 8.83
N GLN A 6 -14.45 11.12 9.76
CA GLN A 6 -14.18 10.91 11.19
C GLN A 6 -13.34 9.66 11.47
N LEU A 7 -13.61 8.52 10.83
CA LEU A 7 -12.85 7.29 11.03
C LEU A 7 -11.42 7.43 10.49
N ASN A 8 -11.24 8.12 9.36
CA ASN A 8 -9.91 8.38 8.80
C ASN A 8 -9.09 9.26 9.73
N SER A 9 -9.68 10.35 10.24
CA SER A 9 -9.04 11.19 11.24
C SER A 9 -8.69 10.40 12.50
N LEU A 10 -9.58 9.52 12.97
CA LEU A 10 -9.31 8.68 14.13
C LEU A 10 -8.09 7.76 13.91
N ILE A 11 -7.98 7.11 12.75
CA ILE A 11 -6.83 6.25 12.41
C ILE A 11 -5.54 7.09 12.39
N GLN A 12 -5.56 8.27 11.76
CA GLN A 12 -4.38 9.13 11.69
C GLN A 12 -3.92 9.61 13.07
N ILE A 13 -4.86 9.98 13.93
CA ILE A 13 -4.59 10.42 15.31
C ILE A 13 -4.15 9.25 16.19
N SER A 14 -4.65 8.04 15.94
CA SER A 14 -4.29 6.84 16.73
C SER A 14 -2.87 6.35 16.44
N TYR A 15 -2.33 6.66 15.26
CA TYR A 15 -1.04 6.17 14.81
C TYR A 15 -0.12 7.28 14.28
N PRO A 16 0.07 8.42 14.96
CA PRO A 16 0.68 9.62 14.38
C PRO A 16 2.14 9.43 13.95
N ASN A 17 2.81 8.40 14.48
CA ASN A 17 4.20 8.06 14.21
C ASN A 17 4.37 6.84 13.28
N LEU A 18 3.30 6.32 12.68
CA LEU A 18 3.38 5.16 11.80
C LEU A 18 4.13 5.49 10.51
N ARG A 19 5.38 5.01 10.44
CA ARG A 19 6.24 5.17 9.26
C ARG A 19 6.27 3.94 8.38
N TYR A 20 5.97 2.77 8.92
CA TYR A 20 6.08 1.51 8.20
C TYR A 20 4.82 0.69 8.43
N LEU A 21 4.24 0.21 7.33
CA LEU A 21 3.13 -0.73 7.37
C LEU A 21 3.64 -2.10 6.91
N TYR A 22 3.42 -3.12 7.74
CA TYR A 22 3.73 -4.50 7.42
C TYR A 22 2.43 -5.29 7.34
N LEU A 23 2.13 -5.85 6.18
CA LEU A 23 0.96 -6.69 5.96
C LEU A 23 1.45 -8.02 5.40
N SER A 24 1.14 -9.10 6.10
CA SER A 24 1.52 -10.46 5.74
C SER A 24 0.29 -11.34 5.73
N GLN A 25 0.16 -12.21 4.72
CA GLN A 25 -0.91 -13.22 4.63
C GLN A 25 -2.33 -12.63 4.64
N TYR A 26 -2.50 -11.36 4.28
CA TYR A 26 -3.82 -10.76 4.16
C TYR A 26 -4.38 -11.06 2.78
N ASP A 27 -5.53 -11.71 2.76
CA ASP A 27 -6.26 -12.00 1.54
C ASP A 27 -7.18 -10.83 1.14
N PHE A 28 -6.79 -10.09 0.10
CA PHE A 28 -7.62 -9.02 -0.45
C PHE A 28 -8.72 -9.52 -1.40
N HIS A 29 -8.75 -10.81 -1.75
CA HIS A 29 -9.87 -11.42 -2.48
C HIS A 29 -11.16 -11.27 -1.71
N ILE A 30 -11.10 -11.46 -0.38
CA ILE A 30 -12.26 -11.38 0.50
C ILE A 30 -12.71 -9.92 0.68
N ASN A 31 -11.78 -8.97 0.62
CA ASN A 31 -12.09 -7.57 0.87
C ASN A 31 -11.21 -6.58 0.07
N GLN A 32 -11.61 -6.31 -1.17
CA GLN A 32 -10.94 -5.30 -2.02
C GLN A 32 -10.99 -3.88 -1.43
N THR A 33 -11.94 -3.57 -0.53
CA THR A 33 -12.02 -2.24 0.09
C THR A 33 -10.87 -1.98 1.07
N ALA A 34 -10.26 -3.04 1.61
CA ALA A 34 -9.15 -2.92 2.54
C ALA A 34 -7.95 -2.17 1.95
N ILE A 35 -7.74 -2.22 0.61
CA ILE A 35 -6.62 -1.51 -0.02
C ILE A 35 -6.83 0.01 0.02
N ARG A 36 -8.10 0.44 -0.03
CA ARG A 36 -8.46 1.86 0.05
C ARG A 36 -8.24 2.38 1.46
N ASN A 37 -8.28 1.51 2.47
CA ASN A 37 -8.04 1.91 3.87
C ASN A 37 -6.58 2.31 4.10
N ILE A 38 -5.66 1.85 3.26
CA ILE A 38 -4.27 2.30 3.30
C ILE A 38 -4.20 3.82 3.14
N THR A 39 -5.08 4.48 2.36
CA THR A 39 -5.11 5.96 2.22
C THR A 39 -5.52 6.68 3.50
N CYS A 40 -6.04 5.95 4.49
CA CYS A 40 -6.46 6.50 5.78
C CYS A 40 -5.30 6.51 6.77
N LEU A 41 -4.15 5.94 6.40
CA LEU A 41 -2.95 5.97 7.22
C LEU A 41 -2.32 7.37 7.25
N PRO A 42 -1.57 7.68 8.31
CA PRO A 42 -0.81 8.92 8.45
C PRO A 42 0.02 9.29 7.21
N SER A 43 0.05 10.58 6.89
CA SER A 43 0.76 11.12 5.71
C SER A 43 2.28 10.96 5.78
N ASN A 44 2.84 10.66 6.95
CA ASN A 44 4.26 10.41 7.18
C ASN A 44 4.69 8.97 6.91
N LEU A 45 3.82 8.14 6.30
CA LEU A 45 4.15 6.78 5.91
C LEU A 45 5.34 6.76 4.94
N TYR A 46 6.41 6.07 5.33
CA TYR A 46 7.67 6.01 4.62
C TYR A 46 7.81 4.72 3.81
N GLY A 47 7.26 3.61 4.29
CA GLY A 47 7.32 2.35 3.57
C GLY A 47 6.19 1.37 3.85
N ILE A 48 5.93 0.52 2.86
CA ILE A 48 4.93 -0.55 2.91
C ILE A 48 5.63 -1.87 2.56
N TYR A 49 5.40 -2.88 3.37
CA TYR A 49 5.87 -4.26 3.18
C TYR A 49 4.67 -5.18 3.05
N LEU A 50 4.50 -5.75 1.85
CA LEU A 50 3.45 -6.70 1.55
C LEU A 50 4.10 -8.07 1.31
N ASN A 51 3.72 -9.07 2.09
CA ASN A 51 4.20 -10.44 1.96
C ASN A 51 3.03 -11.41 1.84
N LYS A 52 3.16 -12.44 0.98
CA LYS A 52 2.13 -13.47 0.76
C LYS A 52 0.77 -12.85 0.44
N TYR A 53 0.75 -12.12 -0.66
CA TYR A 53 -0.36 -11.28 -1.04
C TYR A 53 -0.99 -11.82 -2.32
N GLU A 54 -2.16 -12.44 -2.17
CA GLU A 54 -2.98 -12.79 -3.33
C GLU A 54 -3.79 -11.54 -3.69
N ILE A 55 -3.41 -10.93 -4.82
CA ILE A 55 -3.97 -9.67 -5.30
C ILE A 55 -4.58 -9.92 -6.66
N ILE A 56 -5.89 -10.16 -6.72
CA ILE A 56 -6.71 -9.79 -7.90
C ILE A 56 -7.27 -8.36 -7.68
N ILE A 57 -6.42 -7.44 -7.23
CA ILE A 57 -6.71 -6.02 -7.33
C ILE A 57 -5.92 -5.53 -8.54
N PRO A 58 -6.54 -4.80 -9.48
CA PRO A 58 -5.79 -4.17 -10.55
C PRO A 58 -4.63 -3.38 -9.95
N THR A 59 -3.40 -3.67 -10.38
CA THR A 59 -2.16 -3.00 -9.98
C THR A 59 -2.33 -1.47 -9.93
N ARG A 60 -3.18 -0.93 -10.81
CA ARG A 60 -3.60 0.47 -10.85
C ARG A 60 -4.24 1.00 -9.55
N ILE A 61 -5.11 0.27 -8.87
CA ILE A 61 -5.77 0.73 -7.63
C ILE A 61 -4.73 0.83 -6.51
N PHE A 62 -3.91 -0.21 -6.37
CA PHE A 62 -2.82 -0.20 -5.39
C PHE A 62 -1.85 0.96 -5.65
N ILE A 63 -1.46 1.17 -6.91
CA ILE A 63 -0.58 2.27 -7.29
C ILE A 63 -1.20 3.63 -6.97
N ASN A 64 -2.48 3.84 -7.30
CA ASN A 64 -3.17 5.09 -6.97
C ASN A 64 -3.20 5.35 -5.46
N THR A 65 -3.38 4.30 -4.66
CA THR A 65 -3.32 4.37 -3.20
C THR A 65 -1.92 4.75 -2.69
N ILE A 66 -0.84 4.17 -3.22
CA ILE A 66 0.51 4.53 -2.75
C ILE A 66 0.97 5.91 -3.25
N ILE A 67 0.45 6.39 -4.39
CA ILE A 67 0.74 7.74 -4.92
C ILE A 67 0.25 8.84 -3.96
N SER A 68 -0.80 8.63 -3.18
CA SER A 68 -1.23 9.61 -2.17
C SER A 68 -0.16 9.88 -1.11
N TYR A 69 0.80 8.96 -0.96
CA TYR A 69 1.96 9.10 -0.07
C TYR A 69 3.23 9.54 -0.80
N SER A 70 3.15 9.95 -2.07
CA SER A 70 4.32 10.21 -2.92
C SER A 70 5.36 11.18 -2.33
N ASN A 71 4.98 12.09 -1.43
CA ASN A 71 5.92 13.03 -0.80
C ASN A 71 6.84 12.38 0.25
N THR A 72 6.40 11.31 0.90
CA THR A 72 7.05 10.67 2.04
C THR A 72 7.44 9.22 1.76
N PHE A 73 6.72 8.56 0.86
CA PHE A 73 6.88 7.15 0.51
C PHE A 73 8.18 6.91 -0.26
N ARG A 74 9.09 6.13 0.33
CA ARG A 74 10.42 5.82 -0.21
C ARG A 74 10.67 4.34 -0.42
N LEU A 75 9.94 3.46 0.27
CA LEU A 75 10.23 2.05 0.36
C LEU A 75 8.99 1.20 0.05
N LEU A 76 9.07 0.36 -0.98
CA LEU A 76 8.04 -0.60 -1.31
C LEU A 76 8.66 -1.99 -1.42
N TYR A 77 8.16 -2.91 -0.61
CA TYR A 77 8.55 -4.30 -0.62
C TYR A 77 7.33 -5.15 -0.95
N LEU A 78 7.42 -5.89 -2.05
CA LEU A 78 6.40 -6.81 -2.54
C LEU A 78 7.03 -8.19 -2.59
N SER A 79 6.51 -9.15 -1.84
CA SER A 79 6.97 -10.54 -1.87
C SER A 79 5.78 -11.47 -1.98
N GLU A 80 5.89 -12.48 -2.85
CA GLU A 80 4.82 -13.46 -3.07
C GLU A 80 3.52 -12.75 -3.51
N THR A 81 3.62 -11.82 -4.48
CA THR A 81 2.50 -11.03 -5.02
C THR A 81 2.35 -11.21 -6.53
N GLN A 82 1.18 -10.86 -7.09
CA GLN A 82 0.93 -10.82 -8.55
C GLN A 82 1.23 -9.46 -9.19
N ILE A 83 1.75 -8.49 -8.42
CA ILE A 83 2.04 -7.14 -8.91
C ILE A 83 3.37 -7.12 -9.68
N THR A 84 3.35 -6.61 -10.91
CA THR A 84 4.52 -6.42 -11.77
C THR A 84 5.03 -4.97 -11.76
N ASP A 85 6.30 -4.79 -12.12
CA ASP A 85 7.07 -3.57 -11.93
C ASP A 85 6.66 -2.38 -12.84
N ASP A 86 6.32 -2.65 -14.11
CA ASP A 86 6.30 -1.63 -15.19
C ASP A 86 5.48 -0.37 -14.88
N THR A 87 4.45 -0.49 -14.04
CA THR A 87 3.57 0.64 -13.68
C THR A 87 3.93 1.34 -12.36
N ILE A 88 4.71 0.71 -11.47
CA ILE A 88 5.10 1.28 -10.18
C ILE A 88 6.19 2.33 -10.37
N HIS A 89 7.29 1.97 -11.04
CA HIS A 89 8.42 2.87 -11.22
C HIS A 89 8.05 4.15 -11.97
N SER A 90 7.19 4.04 -12.99
CA SER A 90 6.74 5.20 -13.78
C SER A 90 5.88 6.19 -12.98
N ARG A 91 5.16 5.73 -11.95
CA ARG A 91 4.23 6.56 -11.18
C ARG A 91 4.75 6.99 -9.80
N CYS A 92 5.65 6.24 -9.19
CA CYS A 92 6.21 6.53 -7.87
C CYS A 92 7.62 7.13 -7.96
N ARG A 93 7.77 8.30 -8.61
CA ARG A 93 9.08 8.92 -8.93
C ARG A 93 10.00 9.20 -7.72
N LYS A 94 9.47 9.26 -6.50
CA LYS A 94 10.24 9.50 -5.27
C LYS A 94 10.65 8.22 -4.52
N LEU A 95 10.19 7.06 -5.00
CA LEU A 95 10.51 5.74 -4.47
C LEU A 95 12.01 5.51 -4.61
N LYS A 96 12.69 5.27 -3.49
CA LYS A 96 14.14 5.02 -3.46
C LYS A 96 14.45 3.53 -3.59
N ARG A 97 13.54 2.68 -3.15
CA ARG A 97 13.72 1.23 -3.17
C ARG A 97 12.41 0.55 -3.51
N LEU A 98 12.44 -0.21 -4.60
CA LEU A 98 11.41 -1.15 -4.98
C LEU A 98 12.04 -2.53 -4.95
N ASN A 99 11.52 -3.40 -4.09
CA ASN A 99 11.92 -4.79 -4.07
C ASN A 99 10.69 -5.65 -4.41
N ILE A 100 10.79 -6.45 -5.47
CA ILE A 100 9.74 -7.40 -5.86
C ILE A 100 10.36 -8.80 -5.87
N PHE A 101 9.78 -9.71 -5.09
CA PHE A 101 10.26 -11.08 -4.93
C PHE A 101 9.14 -12.09 -5.14
N ASN A 102 9.50 -13.29 -5.63
CA ASN A 102 8.60 -14.44 -5.72
C ASN A 102 7.24 -14.10 -6.38
N ILE A 103 7.27 -13.44 -7.54
CA ILE A 103 6.04 -13.11 -8.27
C ILE A 103 5.28 -14.40 -8.58
N LYS A 104 4.03 -14.51 -8.13
CA LYS A 104 3.16 -15.66 -8.45
C LYS A 104 2.56 -15.43 -9.83
N ASN A 105 2.83 -16.35 -10.77
CA ASN A 105 2.20 -16.38 -12.10
C ASN A 105 0.84 -17.07 -12.05
#